data_AF-A0A845ZDF5-F1
#
_entry.id   AF-A0A845ZDF5-F1
#
_cell.length_a   1.000
_cell.length_b   1.000
_cell.length_c   1.000
_cell.angle_alpha   90.00
_cell.angle_beta   90.00
_cell.angle_gamma   90.00
#
_symmetry.space_group_name_H-M   'P 1'
#
loop_
_entity.id
_entity.type
_entity.pdbx_description
1 polymer ?
#
loop_
_entity_poly.entity_id
_entity_poly.type
_entity_poly.pdbx_seq_one_letter_code
_entity_poly.pdbx_strand_id
1 'polypeptide(L)'
;WDDGWQILMDFLQTQKSDSPTIISGKIYQVLRQVDSSKVDEFINKNFPLGVVPIKSESHVDYSHIQVKLAHQDFLEADKLTMQKLCELAGEAAIQRKWLYFSEVDSIPIPDLQTINTMWLVYSEGKFGYSVQREMWLSVNKNWDKLLPKIGWKNANSWTRYPNEFTWNLSAPKGHLPLSNLLRGVRMFASILSHPAWS
;
A
#
# COMPACT_ATOMS: atom_id res chain seq x y z
N TRP A 1 24.70 -21.79 -9.89
CA TRP A 1 23.76 -20.93 -9.14
C TRP A 1 22.61 -20.43 -10.01
N ASP A 2 22.56 -20.77 -11.32
CA ASP A 2 21.50 -20.35 -12.25
C ASP A 2 20.12 -20.98 -11.98
N ASP A 3 20.07 -22.10 -11.26
CA ASP A 3 18.84 -22.89 -11.08
C ASP A 3 17.84 -22.25 -10.08
N GLY A 4 18.33 -21.46 -9.12
CA GLY A 4 17.49 -20.93 -8.04
C GLY A 4 16.46 -19.90 -8.52
N TRP A 5 16.87 -18.99 -9.40
CA TRP A 5 15.98 -17.95 -9.94
C TRP A 5 15.02 -18.51 -10.98
N GLN A 6 15.39 -19.59 -11.69
CA GLN A 6 14.50 -20.26 -12.63
C GLN A 6 13.27 -20.81 -11.92
N ILE A 7 13.45 -21.49 -10.78
CA ILE A 7 12.34 -22.01 -9.96
C ILE A 7 11.40 -20.87 -9.53
N LEU A 8 11.97 -19.72 -9.15
CA LEU A 8 11.19 -18.53 -8.76
C LEU A 8 10.39 -17.93 -9.93
N MET A 9 11.00 -17.87 -11.12
CA MET A 9 10.33 -17.42 -12.34
C MET A 9 9.19 -18.37 -12.73
N ASP A 10 9.43 -19.67 -12.71
CA ASP A 10 8.42 -20.70 -13.00
C ASP A 10 7.27 -20.64 -11.99
N PHE A 11 7.59 -20.42 -10.72
CA PHE A 11 6.58 -20.23 -9.67
C PHE A 11 5.69 -19.01 -9.95
N LEU A 12 6.28 -17.84 -10.25
CA LEU A 12 5.52 -16.64 -10.58
C LEU A 12 4.66 -16.82 -11.83
N GLN A 13 5.17 -17.52 -12.84
CA GLN A 13 4.44 -17.75 -14.07
C GLN A 13 3.26 -18.71 -13.86
N THR A 14 3.45 -19.77 -13.06
CA THR A 14 2.39 -20.73 -12.72
C THR A 14 1.32 -20.09 -11.83
N GLN A 15 1.72 -19.20 -10.91
CA GLN A 15 0.83 -18.48 -10.00
C GLN A 15 0.32 -17.16 -10.58
N LYS A 16 0.48 -16.94 -11.89
CA LYS A 16 -0.06 -15.76 -12.56
C LYS A 16 -1.58 -15.83 -12.50
N SER A 17 -2.13 -15.13 -11.51
CA SER A 17 -3.53 -15.16 -11.13
C SER A 17 -3.99 -13.74 -10.81
N ASP A 18 -5.30 -13.52 -10.91
CA ASP A 18 -5.94 -12.28 -10.48
C ASP A 18 -5.91 -12.09 -8.94
N SER A 19 -5.42 -13.08 -8.19
CA SER A 19 -5.28 -13.07 -6.74
C SER A 19 -3.80 -13.08 -6.32
N PRO A 20 -3.11 -11.92 -6.31
CA PRO A 20 -1.72 -11.83 -5.89
C PRO A 20 -1.57 -12.15 -4.41
N THR A 21 -0.42 -12.71 -4.03
CA THR A 21 -0.11 -13.10 -2.64
C THR A 21 1.14 -12.37 -2.15
N ILE A 22 1.34 -12.35 -0.83
CA ILE A 22 2.60 -11.86 -0.26
C ILE A 22 3.83 -12.63 -0.78
N ILE A 23 3.64 -13.91 -1.13
CA ILE A 23 4.70 -14.78 -1.67
C ILE A 23 5.06 -14.31 -3.08
N SER A 24 4.08 -14.08 -3.96
CA SER A 24 4.38 -13.58 -5.31
C SER A 24 5.02 -12.19 -5.27
N GLY A 25 4.57 -11.31 -4.38
CA GLY A 25 5.21 -10.01 -4.13
C GLY A 25 6.68 -10.14 -3.73
N LYS A 26 6.97 -11.02 -2.76
CA LYS A 26 8.34 -11.24 -2.28
C LYS A 26 9.24 -11.83 -3.37
N ILE A 27 8.74 -12.82 -4.11
CA ILE A 27 9.50 -13.44 -5.20
C ILE A 27 9.81 -12.39 -6.29
N TYR A 28 8.84 -11.56 -6.65
CA TYR A 28 9.07 -10.45 -7.59
C TYR A 28 10.17 -9.52 -7.08
N GLN A 29 10.13 -9.09 -5.82
CA GLN A 29 11.15 -8.22 -5.22
C GLN A 29 12.54 -8.86 -5.23
N VAL A 30 12.64 -10.16 -4.93
CA VAL A 30 13.90 -10.90 -4.98
C VAL A 30 14.44 -10.96 -6.41
N LEU A 31 13.61 -11.31 -7.39
CA LEU A 31 14.02 -11.39 -8.80
C LEU A 31 14.50 -10.03 -9.33
N ARG A 32 13.87 -8.92 -8.93
CA ARG A 32 14.30 -7.55 -9.31
C ARG A 32 15.68 -7.14 -8.79
N GLN A 33 16.22 -7.85 -7.79
CA GLN A 33 17.55 -7.59 -7.23
C GLN A 33 18.63 -8.48 -7.85
N VAL A 34 18.25 -9.44 -8.69
CA VAL A 34 19.19 -10.33 -9.37
C VAL A 34 19.80 -9.60 -10.56
N ASP A 35 21.13 -9.49 -10.58
CA ASP A 35 21.88 -8.98 -11.72
C ASP A 35 21.98 -10.06 -12.81
N SER A 36 20.92 -10.19 -13.63
CA SER A 36 20.85 -11.17 -14.72
C SER A 36 19.91 -10.71 -15.83
N SER A 37 20.45 -10.60 -17.05
CA SER A 37 19.67 -10.21 -18.22
C SER A 37 18.48 -11.13 -18.49
N LYS A 38 18.61 -12.43 -18.21
CA LYS A 38 17.50 -13.40 -18.35
C LYS A 38 16.36 -13.09 -17.39
N VAL A 39 16.68 -12.72 -16.15
CA VAL A 39 15.67 -12.36 -15.15
C VAL A 39 15.00 -11.05 -15.52
N ASP A 40 15.77 -10.06 -15.97
CA ASP A 40 15.24 -8.77 -16.44
C ASP A 40 14.30 -8.95 -17.64
N GLU A 41 14.70 -9.73 -18.64
CA GLU A 41 13.86 -10.07 -19.79
C GLU A 41 12.56 -10.76 -19.36
N PHE A 42 12.64 -11.72 -18.44
CA PHE A 42 11.47 -12.41 -17.90
C PHE A 42 10.51 -11.44 -17.19
N ILE A 43 11.03 -10.58 -16.31
CA ILE A 43 10.21 -9.64 -15.55
C ILE A 43 9.59 -8.60 -16.48
N ASN A 44 10.36 -8.00 -17.38
CA ASN A 44 9.87 -6.99 -18.31
C ASN A 44 8.80 -7.55 -19.26
N LYS A 45 8.93 -8.82 -19.66
CA LYS A 45 7.95 -9.49 -20.53
C LYS A 45 6.67 -9.86 -19.79
N ASN A 46 6.77 -10.38 -18.56
CA ASN A 46 5.64 -11.04 -17.89
C ASN A 46 4.96 -10.17 -16.82
N PHE A 47 5.71 -9.29 -16.17
CA PHE A 47 5.33 -8.48 -15.01
C PHE A 47 5.91 -7.05 -15.07
N PRO A 48 5.74 -6.32 -16.20
CA PRO A 48 6.38 -5.01 -16.40
C PRO A 48 6.01 -3.97 -15.34
N LEU A 49 4.78 -4.06 -14.82
CA LEU A 49 4.24 -3.14 -13.81
C LEU A 49 4.14 -3.76 -12.41
N GLY A 50 4.62 -5.01 -12.22
CA GLY A 50 4.48 -5.78 -10.99
C GLY A 50 3.49 -6.95 -11.08
N VAL A 51 3.27 -7.62 -9.94
CA VAL A 51 2.45 -8.84 -9.83
C VAL A 51 1.00 -8.59 -9.41
N VAL A 52 0.64 -7.38 -9.01
CA VAL A 52 -0.72 -7.02 -8.58
C VAL A 52 -1.50 -6.49 -9.79
N PRO A 53 -2.63 -7.11 -10.15
CA PRO A 53 -3.52 -6.56 -11.19
C PRO A 53 -3.99 -5.16 -10.82
N ILE A 54 -3.82 -4.21 -11.74
CA ILE A 54 -4.26 -2.83 -11.56
C ILE A 54 -5.73 -2.74 -11.98
N LYS A 55 -6.64 -2.62 -11.01
CA LYS A 55 -8.07 -2.43 -11.24
C LYS A 55 -8.49 -1.04 -10.79
N SER A 56 -9.21 -0.33 -11.64
CA SER A 56 -9.75 1.00 -11.33
C SER A 56 -11.11 1.15 -11.99
N GLU A 57 -12.12 1.55 -11.22
CA GLU A 57 -13.42 1.94 -11.75
C GLU A 57 -13.37 3.36 -12.33
N SER A 58 -12.49 4.22 -11.79
CA SER A 58 -12.28 5.59 -12.24
C SER A 58 -11.19 5.77 -13.30
N HIS A 59 -10.68 4.68 -13.88
CA HIS A 59 -9.57 4.69 -14.86
C HIS A 59 -8.29 5.38 -14.37
N VAL A 60 -8.05 5.38 -13.06
CA VAL A 60 -6.85 5.94 -12.42
C VAL A 60 -5.68 4.98 -12.61
N ASP A 61 -4.53 5.52 -13.00
CA ASP A 61 -3.29 4.75 -13.10
C ASP A 61 -2.59 4.61 -11.74
N TYR A 62 -2.44 3.36 -11.28
CA TYR A 62 -1.73 2.98 -10.05
C TYR A 62 -0.35 2.36 -10.30
N SER A 63 0.11 2.32 -11.55
CA SER A 63 1.37 1.68 -11.93
C SER A 63 2.56 2.21 -11.13
N HIS A 64 2.63 3.54 -10.95
CA HIS A 64 3.71 4.19 -10.20
C HIS A 64 3.71 3.79 -8.71
N ILE A 65 2.55 3.65 -8.07
CA ILE A 65 2.48 3.16 -6.68
C ILE A 65 3.05 1.75 -6.61
N GLN A 66 2.64 0.89 -7.54
CA GLN A 66 3.10 -0.49 -7.58
C GLN A 66 4.61 -0.59 -7.76
N VAL A 67 5.19 0.15 -8.70
CA VAL A 67 6.64 0.17 -8.95
C VAL A 67 7.39 0.63 -7.71
N LYS A 68 6.93 1.71 -7.05
CA LYS A 68 7.57 2.23 -5.84
C LYS A 68 7.51 1.25 -4.68
N LEU A 69 6.37 0.60 -4.47
CA LEU A 69 6.22 -0.44 -3.45
C LEU A 69 7.10 -1.67 -3.73
N ALA A 70 7.16 -2.11 -4.99
CA ALA A 70 8.03 -3.21 -5.38
C ALA A 70 9.52 -2.89 -5.18
N HIS A 71 9.92 -1.62 -5.28
CA HIS A 71 11.28 -1.16 -5.00
C HIS A 71 11.51 -0.80 -3.52
N GLN A 72 10.51 -1.02 -2.66
CA GLN A 72 10.54 -0.64 -1.24
C GLN A 72 10.78 0.86 -0.99
N ASP A 73 10.47 1.72 -1.97
CA ASP A 73 10.45 3.17 -1.83
C ASP A 73 9.12 3.61 -1.17
N PHE A 74 8.97 3.24 0.10
CA PHE A 74 7.71 3.38 0.85
C PHE A 74 7.31 4.84 1.08
N LEU A 75 8.27 5.76 1.22
CA LEU A 75 7.99 7.19 1.35
C LEU A 75 7.34 7.74 0.08
N GLU A 76 7.86 7.38 -1.09
CA GLU A 76 7.29 7.86 -2.35
C GLU A 76 5.95 7.17 -2.66
N ALA A 77 5.84 5.87 -2.37
CA ALA A 77 4.57 5.15 -2.46
C ALA A 77 3.47 5.75 -1.58
N ASP A 78 3.81 6.22 -0.37
CA ASP A 78 2.89 6.88 0.55
C ASP A 78 2.36 8.22 -0.01
N LYS A 79 3.27 9.07 -0.53
CA LYS A 79 2.88 10.32 -1.18
C LYS A 79 1.97 10.08 -2.39
N LEU A 80 2.35 9.14 -3.26
CA LEU A 80 1.55 8.78 -4.43
C LEU A 80 0.19 8.24 -4.02
N THR A 81 0.12 7.43 -2.95
CA THR A 81 -1.15 6.92 -2.41
C THR A 81 -2.08 8.07 -2.03
N MET A 82 -1.61 9.08 -1.28
CA MET A 82 -2.45 10.24 -0.93
C MET A 82 -2.87 11.06 -2.16
N GLN A 83 -1.97 11.22 -3.14
CA GLN A 83 -2.29 11.89 -4.40
C GLN A 83 -3.41 11.17 -5.15
N LYS A 84 -3.34 9.84 -5.24
CA LYS A 84 -4.37 9.03 -5.91
C LYS A 84 -5.70 9.02 -5.17
N LEU A 85 -5.70 9.00 -3.84
CA LEU A 85 -6.95 9.18 -3.10
C LEU A 85 -7.57 10.55 -3.36
N CYS A 86 -6.76 11.62 -3.46
CA CYS A 86 -7.26 12.94 -3.86
C CYS A 86 -7.78 12.95 -5.30
N GLU A 87 -7.14 12.25 -6.24
CA GLU A 87 -7.61 12.10 -7.61
C GLU A 87 -9.01 11.45 -7.66
N LEU A 88 -9.21 10.38 -6.89
CA LEU A 88 -10.51 9.69 -6.78
C LEU A 88 -11.61 10.55 -6.16
N ALA A 89 -11.24 11.49 -5.28
CA ALA A 89 -12.18 12.43 -4.66
C ALA A 89 -12.48 13.67 -5.52
N GLY A 90 -11.82 13.84 -6.67
CA GLY A 90 -12.07 14.90 -7.64
C GLY A 90 -11.19 16.15 -7.50
N GLU A 91 -11.37 17.11 -8.42
CA GLU A 91 -10.48 18.27 -8.61
C GLU A 91 -10.25 19.11 -7.33
N ALA A 92 -11.29 19.34 -6.54
CA ALA A 92 -11.17 20.09 -5.30
C ALA A 92 -10.23 19.43 -4.29
N ALA A 93 -10.21 18.08 -4.26
CA ALA A 93 -9.31 17.30 -3.42
C ALA A 93 -7.88 17.35 -3.93
N ILE A 94 -7.68 17.26 -5.24
CA ILE A 94 -6.36 17.39 -5.90
C ILE A 94 -5.71 18.73 -5.53
N GLN A 95 -6.45 19.84 -5.66
CA GLN A 95 -5.92 21.18 -5.41
C GLN A 95 -5.50 21.36 -3.94
N ARG A 96 -6.30 20.89 -2.98
CA ARG A 96 -6.01 21.05 -1.56
C ARG A 96 -5.07 19.98 -0.99
N LYS A 97 -4.90 18.85 -1.68
CA LYS A 97 -4.00 17.72 -1.33
C LYS A 97 -4.38 16.98 -0.03
N TRP A 98 -5.67 16.93 0.30
CA TRP A 98 -6.22 16.14 1.41
C TRP A 98 -7.72 15.90 1.22
N LEU A 99 -8.30 14.98 1.99
CA LEU A 99 -9.68 14.50 1.85
C LEU A 99 -10.56 14.95 3.03
N TYR A 100 -11.77 15.41 2.74
CA TYR A 100 -12.85 15.36 3.73
C TYR A 100 -13.29 13.90 3.92
N PHE A 101 -13.75 13.59 5.14
CA PHE A 101 -14.25 12.26 5.46
C PHE A 101 -15.44 11.84 4.58
N SER A 102 -16.25 12.79 4.10
CA SER A 102 -17.40 12.56 3.21
C SER A 102 -17.01 12.21 1.78
N GLU A 103 -15.83 12.62 1.31
CA GLU A 103 -15.35 12.26 -0.04
C GLU A 103 -14.68 10.88 -0.05
N VAL A 104 -14.31 10.36 1.13
CA VAL A 104 -13.85 8.98 1.23
C VAL A 104 -14.96 8.01 0.84
N ASP A 105 -16.21 8.34 1.18
CA ASP A 105 -17.38 7.50 0.89
C ASP A 105 -17.67 7.40 -0.62
N SER A 106 -17.16 8.33 -1.44
CA SER A 106 -17.29 8.28 -2.90
C SER A 106 -16.15 7.55 -3.60
N ILE A 107 -15.13 7.09 -2.86
CA ILE A 107 -14.02 6.34 -3.45
C ILE A 107 -14.52 4.95 -3.88
N PRO A 108 -14.35 4.55 -5.15
CA PRO A 108 -14.81 3.23 -5.58
C PRO A 108 -14.09 2.10 -4.86
N ILE A 109 -14.82 1.02 -4.61
CA ILE A 109 -14.30 -0.18 -3.94
C ILE A 109 -13.09 -0.77 -4.69
N PRO A 110 -13.13 -0.97 -6.03
CA PRO A 110 -12.01 -1.58 -6.75
C PRO A 110 -10.71 -0.78 -6.59
N ASP A 111 -10.79 0.54 -6.57
CA ASP A 111 -9.66 1.45 -6.44
C ASP A 111 -9.00 1.34 -5.06
N LEU A 112 -9.81 1.41 -4.00
CA LEU A 112 -9.29 1.29 -2.63
C LEU A 112 -8.73 -0.12 -2.35
N GLN A 113 -9.35 -1.15 -2.91
CA GLN A 113 -8.86 -2.53 -2.85
C GLN A 113 -7.54 -2.70 -3.62
N THR A 114 -7.40 -2.11 -4.80
CA THR A 114 -6.15 -2.15 -5.58
C THR A 114 -5.00 -1.52 -4.80
N ILE A 115 -5.19 -0.31 -4.26
CA ILE A 115 -4.19 0.37 -3.43
C ILE A 115 -3.81 -0.51 -2.22
N ASN A 116 -4.80 -0.99 -1.47
CA ASN A 116 -4.56 -1.82 -0.29
C ASN A 116 -3.83 -3.14 -0.64
N THR A 117 -4.19 -3.78 -1.74
CA THR A 117 -3.58 -5.04 -2.17
C THR A 117 -2.11 -4.84 -2.52
N MET A 118 -1.75 -3.75 -3.20
CA MET A 118 -0.34 -3.42 -3.46
C MET A 118 0.42 -3.24 -2.15
N TRP A 119 -0.12 -2.46 -1.21
CA TRP A 119 0.51 -2.28 0.10
C TRP A 119 0.71 -3.61 0.83
N LEU A 120 -0.29 -4.48 0.87
CA LEU A 120 -0.18 -5.81 1.49
C LEU A 120 0.91 -6.67 0.83
N VAL A 121 0.84 -6.82 -0.49
CA VAL A 121 1.68 -7.74 -1.27
C VAL A 121 3.17 -7.37 -1.16
N TYR A 122 3.51 -6.09 -1.24
CA TYR A 122 4.90 -5.63 -1.24
C TYR A 122 5.45 -5.27 0.15
N SER A 123 4.64 -5.43 1.20
CA SER A 123 5.04 -5.20 2.59
C SER A 123 5.08 -6.47 3.44
N GLU A 124 5.02 -7.65 2.82
CA GLU A 124 4.94 -8.93 3.54
C GLU A 124 3.69 -9.00 4.45
N GLY A 125 2.60 -8.35 4.01
CA GLY A 125 1.33 -8.27 4.75
C GLY A 125 1.33 -7.30 5.93
N LYS A 126 2.37 -6.46 6.06
CA LYS A 126 2.57 -5.59 7.22
C LYS A 126 1.84 -4.25 7.13
N PHE A 127 1.65 -3.74 5.93
CA PHE A 127 1.11 -2.41 5.63
C PHE A 127 -0.19 -2.51 4.82
N GLY A 128 -1.00 -1.45 4.89
CA GLY A 128 -2.29 -1.35 4.21
C GLY A 128 -3.43 -0.91 5.13
N TYR A 129 -4.47 -0.33 4.55
CA TYR A 129 -5.65 0.14 5.30
C TYR A 129 -6.42 -1.01 5.94
N SER A 130 -6.47 -2.18 5.29
CA SER A 130 -7.06 -3.40 5.87
C SER A 130 -6.34 -3.85 7.15
N VAL A 131 -5.01 -3.75 7.18
CA VAL A 131 -4.19 -4.03 8.36
C VAL A 131 -4.48 -3.03 9.48
N GLN A 132 -4.51 -1.75 9.15
CA GLN A 132 -4.86 -0.69 10.11
C GLN A 132 -6.27 -0.87 10.66
N ARG A 133 -7.24 -1.27 9.82
CA ARG A 133 -8.61 -1.59 10.22
C ARG A 133 -8.65 -2.74 11.21
N GLU A 134 -8.00 -3.86 10.89
CA GLU A 134 -7.92 -5.03 11.80
C GLU A 134 -7.38 -4.61 13.17
N MET A 135 -6.29 -3.84 13.18
CA MET A 135 -5.68 -3.33 14.41
C MET A 135 -6.61 -2.37 15.16
N TRP A 136 -7.29 -1.47 14.46
CA TRP A 136 -8.25 -0.52 15.05
C TRP A 136 -9.43 -1.23 15.69
N LEU A 137 -9.99 -2.24 15.01
CA LEU A 137 -11.07 -3.08 15.55
C LEU A 137 -10.59 -3.87 16.77
N SER A 138 -9.36 -4.42 16.76
CA SER A 138 -8.79 -5.17 17.89
C SER A 138 -8.67 -4.36 19.19
N VAL A 139 -8.64 -3.02 19.09
CA VAL A 139 -8.57 -2.11 20.24
C VAL A 139 -9.91 -1.42 20.49
N ASN A 140 -11.02 -2.00 20.05
CA ASN A 140 -12.37 -1.47 20.19
C ASN A 140 -12.48 -0.03 19.65
N LYS A 141 -11.86 0.22 18.50
CA LYS A 141 -11.85 1.51 17.81
C LYS A 141 -11.22 2.66 18.62
N ASN A 142 -10.40 2.35 19.64
CA ASN A 142 -9.75 3.34 20.49
C ASN A 142 -8.48 3.91 19.84
N TRP A 143 -8.49 5.20 19.49
CA TRP A 143 -7.36 5.89 18.85
C TRP A 143 -6.13 6.03 19.75
N ASP A 144 -6.31 6.27 21.06
CA ASP A 144 -5.20 6.37 22.01
C ASP A 144 -4.43 5.05 22.15
N LYS A 145 -5.09 3.93 21.85
CA LYS A 145 -4.47 2.60 21.77
C LYS A 145 -3.90 2.29 20.39
N LEU A 146 -4.58 2.69 19.31
CA LEU A 146 -4.12 2.40 17.94
C LEU A 146 -2.86 3.19 17.58
N LEU A 147 -2.87 4.51 17.79
CA LEU A 147 -1.84 5.41 17.26
C LEU A 147 -0.43 5.07 17.78
N PRO A 148 -0.24 4.69 19.06
CA PRO A 148 1.04 4.16 19.52
C PRO A 148 1.39 2.79 18.92
N LYS A 149 0.41 1.88 18.75
CA LYS A 149 0.66 0.55 18.17
C LYS A 149 1.16 0.61 16.74
N ILE A 150 0.67 1.56 15.94
CA ILE A 150 1.12 1.76 14.56
C ILE A 150 2.27 2.78 14.46
N GLY A 151 2.80 3.29 15.58
CA GLY A 151 3.97 4.17 15.60
C GLY A 151 3.72 5.61 15.14
N TRP A 152 2.49 6.12 15.23
CA TRP A 152 2.14 7.51 14.87
C TRP A 152 2.14 8.48 16.07
N LYS A 153 2.24 7.93 17.28
CA LYS A 153 2.32 8.68 18.53
C LYS A 153 3.20 7.95 19.51
N ASN A 154 4.13 8.64 20.17
CA ASN A 154 4.90 8.11 21.28
C ASN A 154 4.61 8.93 22.53
N ALA A 155 3.95 8.31 23.51
CA ALA A 155 3.44 8.98 24.71
C ALA A 155 2.64 10.25 24.35
N ASN A 156 3.20 11.44 24.63
CA ASN A 156 2.56 12.73 24.39
C ASN A 156 3.00 13.41 23.08
N SER A 157 3.88 12.78 22.30
CA SER A 157 4.45 13.36 21.08
C SER A 157 3.93 12.68 19.83
N TRP A 158 3.54 13.48 18.84
CA TRP A 158 3.21 13.01 17.50
C TRP A 158 4.49 12.75 16.70
N THR A 159 4.50 11.66 15.93
CA THR A 159 5.57 11.37 14.96
C THR A 159 5.56 12.43 13.86
N ARG A 160 6.69 13.11 13.65
CA ARG A 160 6.80 14.20 12.67
C ARG A 160 7.14 13.71 11.26
N TYR A 161 6.32 14.14 10.31
CA TYR A 161 6.53 13.85 8.89
C TYR A 161 7.65 14.72 8.27
N PRO A 162 8.47 14.17 7.36
CA PRO A 162 8.61 12.75 7.04
C PRO A 162 9.62 12.03 7.95
N ASN A 163 10.47 12.76 8.65
CA ASN A 163 11.75 12.25 9.16
C ASN A 163 11.64 11.32 10.37
N GLU A 164 10.56 11.38 11.16
CA GLU A 164 10.40 10.51 12.33
C GLU A 164 9.59 9.23 12.02
N PHE A 165 9.03 9.13 10.81
CA PHE A 165 8.38 7.91 10.35
C PHE A 165 9.41 6.89 9.85
N THR A 166 9.09 5.60 9.97
CA THR A 166 9.97 4.51 9.52
C THR A 166 9.54 4.02 8.15
N TRP A 167 10.32 4.35 7.12
CA TRP A 167 10.01 4.09 5.70
C TRP A 167 10.58 2.77 5.18
N ASN A 168 10.55 1.71 5.99
CA ASN A 168 11.00 0.37 5.62
C ASN A 168 10.27 -0.70 6.44
N LEU A 169 10.55 -1.97 6.15
CA LEU A 169 9.88 -3.10 6.79
C LEU A 169 10.19 -3.28 8.28
N SER A 170 11.11 -2.52 8.89
CA SER A 170 11.32 -2.54 10.35
C SER A 170 10.24 -1.76 11.12
N ALA A 171 9.41 -0.97 10.45
CA ALA A 171 8.32 -0.20 11.07
C ALA A 171 7.29 -1.10 11.79
N PRO A 172 6.38 -0.60 12.64
CA PRO A 172 5.30 -1.42 13.21
C PRO A 172 4.30 -1.98 12.17
N LYS A 173 3.56 -3.04 12.50
CA LYS A 173 2.40 -3.49 11.69
C LYS A 173 1.40 -2.31 11.59
N GLY A 174 0.86 -2.06 10.40
CA GLY A 174 -0.07 -0.96 10.15
C GLY A 174 0.56 0.43 10.10
N HIS A 175 1.89 0.57 10.13
CA HIS A 175 2.55 1.88 10.11
C HIS A 175 2.23 2.70 8.86
N LEU A 176 2.07 2.04 7.72
CA LEU A 176 1.81 2.65 6.41
C LEU A 176 0.59 2.02 5.73
N PRO A 177 -0.05 2.70 4.77
CA PRO A 177 0.16 4.12 4.40
C PRO A 177 -0.34 5.09 5.47
N LEU A 178 0.09 6.35 5.41
CA LEU A 178 -0.26 7.41 6.34
C LEU A 178 -1.62 8.03 6.01
N SER A 179 -2.34 8.44 7.06
CA SER A 179 -3.49 9.33 6.97
C SER A 179 -3.23 10.57 7.82
N ASN A 180 -3.36 11.76 7.23
CA ASN A 180 -3.02 13.01 7.92
C ASN A 180 -4.02 13.32 9.06
N LEU A 181 -3.55 13.26 10.30
CA LEU A 181 -4.36 13.48 11.50
C LEU A 181 -4.40 14.94 11.97
N LEU A 182 -3.76 15.89 11.28
CA LEU A 182 -3.79 17.33 11.63
C LEU A 182 -5.22 17.91 11.64
N ARG A 183 -6.16 17.26 10.96
CA ARG A 183 -7.58 17.64 10.87
C ARG A 183 -8.49 16.69 11.65
N GLY A 184 -7.92 15.94 12.58
CA GLY A 184 -8.61 14.92 13.36
C GLY A 184 -8.71 13.57 12.66
N VAL A 185 -9.35 12.62 13.33
CA VAL A 185 -9.38 11.20 12.93
C VAL A 185 -10.49 10.84 11.95
N ARG A 186 -11.40 11.76 11.64
CA ARG A 186 -12.64 11.44 10.89
C ARG A 186 -12.36 10.88 9.50
N MET A 187 -11.42 11.48 8.77
CA MET A 187 -11.05 11.01 7.43
C MET A 187 -10.49 9.58 7.50
N PHE A 188 -9.55 9.34 8.42
CA PHE A 188 -8.99 8.01 8.61
C PHE A 188 -10.06 7.00 9.07
N ALA A 189 -10.96 7.40 9.96
CA ALA A 189 -12.09 6.58 10.41
C ALA A 189 -13.02 6.17 9.25
N SER A 190 -13.27 7.09 8.31
CA SER A 190 -14.04 6.79 7.08
C SER A 190 -13.30 5.79 6.22
N ILE A 191 -11.99 5.96 5.99
CA ILE A 191 -11.20 4.98 5.23
C ILE A 191 -11.29 3.61 5.90
N LEU A 192 -11.04 3.54 7.22
CA LEU A 192 -11.08 2.27 7.94
C LEU A 192 -12.48 1.66 8.03
N SER A 193 -13.54 2.44 7.85
CA SER A 193 -14.95 1.98 7.89
C SER A 193 -15.54 1.68 6.51
N HIS A 194 -14.81 2.00 5.43
CA HIS A 194 -15.26 1.89 4.05
C HIS A 194 -15.77 0.47 3.70
N PRO A 195 -16.81 0.32 2.84
CA PRO A 195 -17.34 -0.98 2.42
C PRO A 195 -16.36 -1.84 1.61
N ALA A 196 -15.21 -1.30 1.19
CA ALA A 196 -14.17 -2.06 0.50
C ALA A 196 -13.59 -3.23 1.34
N TRP A 197 -13.82 -3.23 2.65
CA TRP A 197 -13.30 -4.22 3.60
C TRP A 197 -14.32 -5.26 4.07
N SER A 198 -15.54 -5.22 3.54
CA SER A 198 -16.65 -6.14 3.90
C SER A 198 -17.04 -7.04 2.75
#